data_AF-A0AA38VCW0-F1
#
_entry.id   AF-A0AA38VCW0-F1
#
_cell.length_a   1.000
_cell.length_b   1.000
_cell.length_c   1.000
_cell.angle_alpha   90.00
_cell.angle_beta   90.00
_cell.angle_gamma   90.00
#
_symmetry.space_group_name_H-M   'P 1'
#
loop_
_entity.id
_entity.type
_entity.pdbx_description
1 polymer ?
#
loop_
_entity_poly.entity_id
_entity_poly.type
_entity_poly.pdbx_seq_one_letter_code
_entity_poly.pdbx_strand_id
1 'polypeptide(L)'
;MTSVVPDRANGDLPLPEEMAGAVLTINLDALRSNYRLLREMAAPARCAAVVKANGYGLGADLVAHTLEAEGCHDFFVAYVAEGLRLRRHLLANSTIYVLHSVPPGTEQLAADHGLTPVLNTLEQVAAWQRQGRRSRRPLPAILQVDSGMSRAGLSPEDIEVVAAEPERLAGIAWVGTMSHLACSDAPDNSGNAHQLAAFRAARKRLATLAGGPGTAPASLAASSGIFLGRDYHFDLVRPGAALYGINPCPGRPSPMQPVVRLDARILQCRQVPAGTVVGYGHAWTAARPSRLATVSVGYADNFPRSGSGCGSAFVGGVEAPFAGRISMDMLTLDITDVPAAAVEAEFPVEIIGPNRPLDAVAEASGTIAYELLTGLSRRYHRRIVDSREDTCRALVHLQQQPHRHRRRAYNSPVSLYAILQLGGLLSCDTIYRPWKQPTFGRWAPIMVATAFCVPFFFLHLIRLPISNYSGNLCSISTVASIIIYLCVGILVELIIEAIPSITSYPVEPPAEEAKRDALSQNMSLDAI
;
A
#
# COMPACT_ATOMS: atom_id res chain seq x y z
N MET A 1 11.66 19.42 1.53
CA MET A 1 12.22 18.80 2.74
C MET A 1 11.32 17.64 3.12
N THR A 2 11.61 16.46 2.58
CA THR A 2 10.95 15.20 2.90
C THR A 2 11.35 14.80 4.32
N SER A 3 10.41 14.87 5.27
CA SER A 3 10.70 14.47 6.65
C SER A 3 10.73 12.95 6.76
N VAL A 4 11.85 12.44 7.25
CA VAL A 4 12.07 11.04 7.62
C VAL A 4 11.01 10.62 8.65
N VAL A 5 10.18 9.64 8.31
CA VAL A 5 9.30 8.98 9.29
C VAL A 5 10.20 8.03 10.10
N PRO A 6 10.26 8.15 11.43
CA PRO A 6 11.08 7.26 12.24
C PRO A 6 10.62 5.81 12.09
N ASP A 7 11.56 4.89 11.84
CA ASP A 7 11.34 3.46 11.96
C ASP A 7 11.06 3.16 13.45
N ARG A 8 9.77 3.11 13.81
CA ARG A 8 9.31 2.94 15.19
C ARG A 8 9.59 1.54 15.74
N ALA A 9 10.23 0.66 14.97
CA ALA A 9 10.43 -0.71 15.35
C ALA A 9 11.46 -0.91 16.48
N ASN A 10 12.43 -0.01 16.72
CA ASN A 10 13.53 -0.33 17.65
C ASN A 10 14.30 0.81 18.37
N GLY A 11 13.88 2.07 18.29
CA GLY A 11 14.49 3.14 19.12
C GLY A 11 15.86 3.66 18.66
N ASP A 12 16.43 3.13 17.58
CA ASP A 12 17.52 3.81 16.87
C ASP A 12 16.92 4.96 16.06
N LEU A 13 17.38 6.19 16.32
CA LEU A 13 17.02 7.33 15.48
C LEU A 13 17.51 7.03 14.05
N PRO A 14 16.66 7.16 13.02
CA PRO A 14 17.12 6.99 11.65
C PRO A 14 18.24 8.01 11.39
N LEU A 15 19.41 7.50 10.99
CA LEU A 15 20.52 8.37 10.62
C LEU A 15 20.09 9.29 9.48
N PRO A 16 20.55 10.56 9.44
CA PRO A 16 20.29 11.46 8.33
C PRO A 16 20.68 10.81 7.00
N GLU A 17 19.89 11.08 5.95
CA GLU A 17 20.08 10.48 4.63
C GLU A 17 21.47 10.80 4.05
N GLU A 18 21.99 11.99 4.37
CA GLU A 18 23.30 12.48 3.97
C GLU A 18 24.45 11.60 4.50
N MET A 19 24.21 10.85 5.58
CA MET A 19 25.19 9.94 6.19
C MET A 19 25.09 8.51 5.64
N ALA A 20 24.08 8.21 4.82
CA ALA A 20 23.79 6.85 4.39
C ALA A 20 24.65 6.41 3.21
N GLY A 21 25.28 5.24 3.27
CA GLY A 21 25.99 4.67 2.10
C GLY A 21 25.04 4.25 0.96
N ALA A 22 23.79 3.91 1.30
CA ALA A 22 22.76 3.55 0.34
C ALA A 22 21.37 3.84 0.91
N VAL A 23 20.43 4.15 0.02
CA VAL A 23 19.04 4.49 0.34
C VAL A 23 18.11 3.46 -0.26
N LEU A 24 17.32 2.82 0.61
CA LEU A 24 16.19 1.99 0.23
C LEU A 24 14.93 2.86 0.23
N THR A 25 14.44 3.21 -0.95
CA THR A 25 13.17 3.92 -1.11
C THR A 25 12.02 2.91 -1.11
N ILE A 26 11.01 3.11 -0.26
CA ILE A 26 9.79 2.32 -0.16
C ILE A 26 8.61 3.17 -0.62
N ASN A 27 7.95 2.77 -1.70
CA ASN A 27 6.84 3.48 -2.33
C ASN A 27 5.49 2.92 -1.89
N LEU A 28 4.81 3.63 -0.98
CA LEU A 28 3.50 3.23 -0.47
C LEU A 28 2.37 3.44 -1.48
N ASP A 29 2.53 4.32 -2.46
CA ASP A 29 1.57 4.49 -3.54
C ASP A 29 1.56 3.29 -4.50
N ALA A 30 2.74 2.74 -4.79
CA ALA A 30 2.88 1.49 -5.55
C ALA A 30 2.26 0.31 -4.77
N LEU A 31 2.52 0.22 -3.47
CA LEU A 31 1.92 -0.82 -2.60
C LEU A 31 0.38 -0.76 -2.63
N ARG A 32 -0.20 0.45 -2.48
CA ARG A 32 -1.65 0.66 -2.56
C ARG A 32 -2.21 0.29 -3.94
N SER A 33 -1.51 0.66 -5.01
CA SER A 33 -1.91 0.33 -6.38
C SER A 33 -1.91 -1.18 -6.64
N ASN A 34 -0.86 -1.88 -6.19
CA ASN A 34 -0.77 -3.34 -6.27
C ASN A 34 -1.91 -4.02 -5.50
N TYR A 35 -2.18 -3.57 -4.26
CA TYR A 35 -3.29 -4.12 -3.47
C TYR A 35 -4.64 -3.94 -4.16
N ARG A 36 -4.92 -2.74 -4.70
CA ARG A 36 -6.17 -2.46 -5.41
C ARG A 36 -6.36 -3.36 -6.63
N LEU A 37 -5.32 -3.51 -7.44
CA LEU A 37 -5.34 -4.39 -8.61
C LEU A 37 -5.62 -5.83 -8.21
N LEU A 38 -4.90 -6.36 -7.21
CA LEU A 38 -5.09 -7.73 -6.74
C LEU A 38 -6.48 -7.95 -6.14
N ARG A 39 -7.02 -6.96 -5.41
CA ARG A 39 -8.38 -6.98 -4.87
C ARG A 39 -9.43 -7.00 -5.97
N GLU A 40 -9.27 -6.17 -7.00
CA GLU A 40 -10.18 -6.13 -8.15
C GLU A 40 -10.16 -7.45 -8.93
N MET A 41 -8.97 -8.00 -9.19
CA MET A 41 -8.81 -9.28 -9.87
C MET A 41 -9.45 -10.45 -9.10
N ALA A 42 -9.36 -10.44 -7.77
CA ALA A 42 -9.90 -11.48 -6.92
C ALA A 42 -11.42 -11.37 -6.69
N ALA A 43 -12.03 -10.22 -6.97
CA ALA A 43 -13.44 -9.98 -6.68
C ALA A 43 -14.36 -11.05 -7.34
N PRO A 44 -15.35 -11.59 -6.60
CA PRO A 44 -15.86 -11.12 -5.30
C PRO A 44 -15.12 -11.70 -4.06
N ALA A 45 -14.06 -12.50 -4.24
CA ALA A 45 -13.27 -12.99 -3.12
C ALA A 45 -12.63 -11.83 -2.37
N ARG A 46 -12.51 -11.96 -1.05
CA ARG A 46 -11.81 -10.99 -0.22
C ARG A 46 -10.30 -11.06 -0.51
N CYS A 47 -9.61 -9.93 -0.37
CA CYS A 47 -8.17 -9.83 -0.60
C CYS A 47 -7.45 -9.50 0.70
N ALA A 48 -6.71 -10.48 1.23
CA ALA A 48 -5.89 -10.32 2.43
C ALA A 48 -4.54 -9.67 2.13
N ALA A 49 -3.77 -9.40 3.18
CA ALA A 49 -2.38 -9.00 3.09
C ALA A 49 -1.47 -9.96 3.87
N VAL A 50 -0.52 -10.60 3.18
CA VAL A 50 0.51 -11.42 3.83
C VAL A 50 1.70 -10.52 4.20
N VAL A 51 1.87 -10.26 5.50
CA VAL A 51 2.84 -9.29 6.06
C VAL A 51 3.87 -9.94 7.00
N LYS A 52 4.05 -11.27 6.89
CA LYS A 52 5.10 -12.02 7.58
C LYS A 52 6.51 -11.51 7.25
N ALA A 53 7.50 -11.92 8.06
CA ALA A 53 8.89 -11.50 7.92
C ALA A 53 9.01 -9.96 7.86
N ASN A 54 8.36 -9.27 8.79
CA ASN A 54 8.33 -7.81 8.87
C ASN A 54 7.82 -7.11 7.58
N GLY A 55 6.69 -7.55 7.02
CA GLY A 55 6.19 -6.98 5.76
C GLY A 55 7.16 -7.25 4.61
N TYR A 56 7.67 -8.49 4.55
CA TYR A 56 8.73 -8.90 3.63
C TYR A 56 9.98 -8.01 3.72
N GLY A 57 10.35 -7.59 4.92
CA GLY A 57 11.52 -6.73 5.17
C GLY A 57 11.23 -5.22 5.10
N LEU A 58 10.02 -4.78 4.70
CA LEU A 58 9.70 -3.35 4.51
C LEU A 58 9.14 -2.64 5.75
N GLY A 59 8.80 -3.38 6.80
CA GLY A 59 8.14 -2.86 8.02
C GLY A 59 6.67 -3.30 8.07
N ALA A 60 6.36 -4.31 8.88
CA ALA A 60 5.01 -4.89 8.92
C ALA A 60 3.95 -3.90 9.39
N ASP A 61 4.27 -3.04 10.36
CA ASP A 61 3.41 -1.99 10.87
C ASP A 61 3.11 -0.94 9.80
N LEU A 62 4.14 -0.45 9.09
CA LEU A 62 3.99 0.50 7.99
C LEU A 62 3.11 -0.06 6.86
N VAL A 63 3.43 -1.28 6.41
CA VAL A 63 2.71 -1.96 5.32
C VAL A 63 1.27 -2.23 5.73
N ALA A 64 1.04 -2.80 6.91
CA ALA A 64 -0.29 -3.19 7.32
C ALA A 64 -1.19 -1.98 7.59
N HIS A 65 -0.67 -0.90 8.19
CA HIS A 65 -1.40 0.35 8.36
C HIS A 65 -1.81 0.95 7.00
N THR A 66 -0.88 0.95 6.04
CA THR A 66 -1.13 1.42 4.67
C THR A 66 -2.25 0.64 3.99
N LEU A 67 -2.25 -0.68 4.13
CA LEU A 67 -3.25 -1.56 3.52
C LEU A 67 -4.59 -1.56 4.26
N GLU A 68 -4.59 -1.39 5.59
CA GLU A 68 -5.81 -1.23 6.38
C GLU A 68 -6.58 0.04 5.95
N ALA A 69 -5.88 1.13 5.66
CA ALA A 69 -6.45 2.34 5.10
C ALA A 69 -7.02 2.16 3.67
N GLU A 70 -6.64 1.10 2.96
CA GLU A 70 -7.23 0.71 1.67
C GLU A 70 -8.42 -0.26 1.80
N GLY A 71 -8.81 -0.60 3.03
CA GLY A 71 -9.90 -1.52 3.34
C GLY A 71 -9.49 -2.98 3.49
N CYS A 72 -8.20 -3.27 3.70
CA CYS A 72 -7.74 -4.62 4.06
C CYS A 72 -8.03 -4.90 5.54
N HIS A 73 -8.73 -6.00 5.82
CA HIS A 73 -9.05 -6.41 7.19
C HIS A 73 -8.53 -7.81 7.56
N ASP A 74 -7.96 -8.55 6.60
CA ASP A 74 -7.42 -9.89 6.81
C ASP A 74 -5.89 -9.84 6.64
N PHE A 75 -5.13 -10.07 7.72
CA PHE A 75 -3.67 -10.02 7.71
C PHE A 75 -3.06 -11.37 8.09
N PHE A 76 -2.07 -11.82 7.35
CA PHE A 76 -1.36 -13.09 7.63
C PHE A 76 0.09 -12.83 8.05
N VAL A 77 0.47 -13.40 9.20
CA VAL A 77 1.83 -13.43 9.72
C VAL A 77 2.32 -14.88 9.87
N ALA A 78 3.61 -15.11 10.01
CA ALA A 78 4.16 -16.45 10.23
C ALA A 78 4.05 -16.86 11.70
N TYR A 79 4.50 -15.99 12.61
CA TYR A 79 4.67 -16.31 14.02
C TYR A 79 3.75 -15.50 14.95
N VAL A 80 3.44 -16.06 16.12
CA VAL A 80 2.66 -15.37 17.18
C VAL A 80 3.30 -14.03 17.54
N ALA A 81 4.64 -13.97 17.68
CA ALA A 81 5.34 -12.72 18.02
C ALA A 81 5.11 -11.61 16.98
N GLU A 82 5.04 -11.94 15.69
CA GLU A 82 4.71 -10.98 14.64
C GLU A 82 3.26 -10.49 14.79
N GLY A 83 2.33 -11.41 15.10
CA GLY A 83 0.92 -11.09 15.32
C GLY A 83 0.70 -10.20 16.53
N LEU A 84 1.37 -10.49 17.65
CA LEU A 84 1.34 -9.65 18.86
C LEU A 84 1.88 -8.25 18.59
N ARG A 85 3.01 -8.15 17.86
CA ARG A 85 3.55 -6.84 17.46
C ARG A 85 2.54 -6.09 16.60
N LEU A 86 2.01 -6.73 15.57
CA LEU A 86 1.11 -6.14 14.59
C LEU A 86 -0.23 -5.70 15.20
N ARG A 87 -0.78 -6.47 16.15
CA ARG A 87 -2.04 -6.16 16.84
C ARG A 87 -2.06 -4.77 17.48
N ARG A 88 -0.89 -4.24 17.90
CA ARG A 88 -0.77 -2.90 18.50
C ARG A 88 -0.96 -1.76 17.49
N HIS A 89 -0.92 -2.04 16.19
CA HIS A 89 -0.94 -1.04 15.12
C HIS A 89 -2.20 -1.11 14.25
N LEU A 90 -3.03 -2.15 14.41
CA LEU A 90 -4.23 -2.39 13.62
C LEU A 90 -5.50 -2.09 14.41
N LEU A 91 -6.58 -1.80 13.69
CA LEU A 91 -7.91 -1.66 14.26
C LEU A 91 -8.41 -2.99 14.85
N ALA A 92 -9.31 -2.89 15.83
CA ALA A 92 -9.85 -4.05 16.53
C ALA A 92 -10.65 -5.00 15.62
N ASN A 93 -11.21 -4.51 14.51
CA ASN A 93 -11.94 -5.30 13.52
C ASN A 93 -11.04 -6.05 12.52
N SER A 94 -9.74 -5.75 12.49
CA SER A 94 -8.79 -6.47 11.63
C SER A 94 -8.43 -7.83 12.23
N THR A 95 -8.51 -8.87 11.41
CA THR A 95 -8.18 -10.25 11.79
C THR A 95 -6.73 -10.54 11.45
N ILE A 96 -6.00 -11.13 12.42
CA ILE A 96 -4.60 -11.51 12.25
C ILE A 96 -4.52 -13.03 12.31
N TYR A 97 -4.16 -13.63 11.19
CA TYR A 97 -3.98 -15.06 11.02
C TYR A 97 -2.51 -15.45 11.22
N VAL A 98 -2.26 -16.50 12.00
CA VAL A 98 -0.90 -17.01 12.27
C VAL A 98 -0.68 -18.32 11.51
N LEU A 99 0.12 -18.26 10.44
CA LEU A 99 0.31 -19.36 9.49
C LEU A 99 0.96 -20.61 10.13
N HIS A 100 1.93 -20.42 11.04
CA HIS A 100 2.62 -21.54 11.70
C HIS A 100 1.87 -22.06 12.94
N SER A 101 0.59 -21.69 13.11
CA SER A 101 -0.18 -21.94 14.32
C SER A 101 0.43 -21.29 15.57
N VAL A 102 -0.08 -21.67 16.73
CA VAL A 102 0.40 -21.24 18.05
C VAL A 102 1.31 -22.30 18.66
N PRO A 103 2.49 -21.92 19.19
CA PRO A 103 3.32 -22.85 19.96
C PRO A 103 2.60 -23.38 21.22
N PRO A 104 2.87 -24.62 21.65
CA PRO A 104 2.30 -25.18 22.88
C PRO A 104 2.54 -24.28 24.09
N GLY A 105 1.49 -24.06 24.89
CA GLY A 105 1.53 -23.20 26.09
C GLY A 105 1.31 -21.72 25.82
N THR A 106 1.23 -21.29 24.55
CA THR A 106 0.98 -19.89 24.17
C THR A 106 -0.46 -19.63 23.70
N GLU A 107 -1.34 -20.64 23.77
CA GLU A 107 -2.68 -20.59 23.22
C GLU A 107 -3.54 -19.50 23.88
N GLN A 108 -3.43 -19.36 25.21
CA GLN A 108 -4.10 -18.28 25.96
C GLN A 108 -3.67 -16.90 25.48
N LEU A 109 -2.36 -16.68 25.36
CA LEU A 109 -1.80 -15.41 24.97
C LEU A 109 -2.29 -15.01 23.57
N ALA A 110 -2.30 -15.96 22.64
CA ALA A 110 -2.83 -15.76 21.30
C ALA A 110 -4.33 -15.45 21.32
N ALA A 111 -5.12 -16.19 22.11
CA ALA A 111 -6.56 -15.96 22.25
C ALA A 111 -6.90 -14.59 22.86
N ASP A 112 -6.14 -14.16 23.88
CA ASP A 112 -6.32 -12.86 24.55
C ASP A 112 -6.03 -11.68 23.63
N HIS A 113 -5.13 -11.86 22.65
CA HIS A 113 -4.79 -10.85 21.64
C HIS A 113 -5.61 -10.98 20.35
N GLY A 114 -6.61 -11.87 20.33
CA GLY A 114 -7.48 -12.08 19.16
C GLY A 114 -6.69 -12.53 17.92
N LEU A 115 -5.69 -13.39 18.10
CA LEU A 115 -4.97 -14.03 17.00
C LEU A 115 -5.74 -15.29 16.57
N THR A 116 -5.85 -15.50 15.26
CA THR A 116 -6.52 -16.66 14.66
C THR A 116 -5.47 -17.64 14.13
N PRO A 117 -5.22 -18.78 14.78
CA PRO A 117 -4.24 -19.74 14.28
C PRO A 117 -4.75 -20.45 13.02
N VAL A 118 -3.78 -20.79 12.17
CA VAL A 118 -3.95 -21.80 11.13
C VAL A 118 -3.51 -23.14 11.71
N LEU A 119 -4.45 -24.08 11.86
CA LEU A 119 -4.23 -25.40 12.44
C LEU A 119 -3.82 -26.37 11.34
N ASN A 120 -2.63 -26.94 11.48
CA ASN A 120 -1.97 -27.76 10.47
C ASN A 120 -1.88 -29.24 10.87
N THR A 121 -2.13 -29.60 12.14
CA THR A 121 -2.05 -30.98 12.64
C THR A 121 -3.19 -31.28 13.63
N LEU A 122 -3.47 -32.56 13.87
CA LEU A 122 -4.48 -32.99 14.85
C LEU A 122 -4.13 -32.55 16.28
N GLU A 123 -2.85 -32.48 16.64
CA GLU A 123 -2.39 -32.00 17.95
C GLU A 123 -2.72 -30.51 18.13
N GLN A 124 -2.52 -29.71 17.08
CA GLN A 124 -2.88 -28.29 17.10
C GLN A 124 -4.39 -28.10 17.21
N VAL A 125 -5.18 -28.93 16.51
CA VAL A 125 -6.65 -28.96 16.67
C VAL A 125 -7.03 -29.27 18.12
N ALA A 126 -6.47 -30.33 18.71
CA ALA A 126 -6.75 -30.70 20.08
C ALA A 126 -6.34 -29.62 21.10
N ALA A 127 -5.18 -28.98 20.90
CA ALA A 127 -4.70 -27.90 21.76
C ALA A 127 -5.63 -26.68 21.71
N TRP A 128 -6.02 -26.25 20.51
CA TRP A 128 -6.91 -25.11 20.33
C TRP A 128 -8.32 -25.38 20.83
N GLN A 129 -8.82 -26.61 20.65
CA GLN A 129 -10.07 -27.06 21.27
C GLN A 129 -10.01 -26.94 22.80
N ARG A 130 -8.96 -27.47 23.45
CA ARG A 130 -8.83 -27.40 24.92
C ARG A 130 -8.83 -25.95 25.38
N GLN A 131 -8.15 -25.08 24.63
CA GLN A 131 -8.14 -23.66 24.90
C GLN A 131 -9.53 -23.03 24.77
N GLY A 132 -10.30 -23.34 23.71
CA GLY A 132 -11.67 -22.84 23.55
C GLY A 132 -12.61 -23.30 24.66
N ARG A 133 -12.51 -24.57 25.10
CA ARG A 133 -13.25 -25.08 26.26
C ARG A 133 -12.87 -24.32 27.54
N ARG A 134 -11.59 -24.06 27.76
CA ARG A 134 -11.10 -23.31 28.93
C ARG A 134 -11.55 -21.86 28.91
N SER A 135 -11.58 -21.22 27.74
CA SER A 135 -12.13 -19.89 27.52
C SER A 135 -13.66 -19.83 27.56
N ARG A 136 -14.34 -20.99 27.69
CA ARG A 136 -15.81 -21.14 27.70
C ARG A 136 -16.51 -20.49 26.49
N ARG A 137 -15.80 -20.40 25.36
CA ARG A 137 -16.32 -19.89 24.09
C ARG A 137 -15.56 -20.51 22.92
N PRO A 138 -16.20 -20.73 21.77
CA PRO A 138 -15.49 -21.12 20.55
C PRO A 138 -14.44 -20.08 20.15
N LEU A 139 -13.22 -20.52 19.86
CA LEU A 139 -12.13 -19.65 19.40
C LEU A 139 -11.93 -19.79 17.89
N PRO A 140 -11.73 -18.68 17.16
CA PRO A 140 -11.59 -18.73 15.71
C PRO A 140 -10.34 -19.52 15.31
N ALA A 141 -10.45 -20.34 14.27
CA ALA A 141 -9.31 -20.97 13.62
C ALA A 141 -9.59 -21.30 12.15
N ILE A 142 -8.51 -21.34 11.35
CA ILE A 142 -8.52 -21.91 10.01
C ILE A 142 -7.99 -23.34 10.09
N LEU A 143 -8.64 -24.29 9.41
CA LEU A 143 -8.06 -25.61 9.16
C LEU A 143 -7.27 -25.55 7.85
N GLN A 144 -5.97 -25.86 7.91
CA GLN A 144 -5.16 -26.01 6.69
C GLN A 144 -5.12 -27.48 6.29
N VAL A 145 -5.32 -27.74 5.01
CA VAL A 145 -5.20 -29.07 4.41
C VAL A 145 -4.01 -29.11 3.46
N ASP A 146 -3.27 -30.21 3.48
CA ASP A 146 -2.27 -30.44 2.44
C ASP A 146 -2.96 -30.98 1.18
N SER A 147 -2.86 -30.22 0.09
CA SER A 147 -3.42 -30.61 -1.22
C SER A 147 -2.37 -31.14 -2.19
N GLY A 148 -1.11 -31.26 -1.76
CA GLY A 148 0.01 -31.73 -2.59
C GLY A 148 1.29 -30.91 -2.48
N MET A 149 1.43 -30.05 -1.46
CA MET A 149 2.66 -29.30 -1.21
C MET A 149 3.59 -30.03 -0.23
N SER A 150 3.05 -30.89 0.65
CA SER A 150 3.81 -31.67 1.63
C SER A 150 4.70 -30.81 2.53
N ARG A 151 4.17 -29.64 2.93
CA ARG A 151 4.84 -28.67 3.81
C ARG A 151 4.12 -28.48 5.14
N ALA A 152 2.81 -28.20 5.10
CA ALA A 152 1.98 -27.97 6.27
C ALA A 152 0.49 -28.15 5.91
N GLY A 153 -0.27 -28.74 6.82
CA GLY A 153 -1.69 -28.99 6.67
C GLY A 153 -2.05 -30.43 7.02
N LEU A 154 -3.31 -30.65 7.38
CA LEU A 154 -3.89 -31.97 7.62
C LEU A 154 -3.77 -32.82 6.36
N SER A 155 -3.31 -34.06 6.53
CA SER A 155 -3.29 -35.05 5.45
C SER A 155 -4.71 -35.51 5.09
N PRO A 156 -4.90 -36.22 3.97
CA PRO A 156 -6.17 -36.89 3.67
C PRO A 156 -6.66 -37.78 4.82
N GLU A 157 -5.76 -38.51 5.48
CA GLU A 157 -6.07 -39.37 6.63
C GLU A 157 -6.48 -38.54 7.85
N ASP A 158 -5.80 -37.44 8.15
CA ASP A 158 -6.19 -36.53 9.23
C ASP A 158 -7.58 -35.93 8.99
N ILE A 159 -7.91 -35.60 7.73
CA ILE A 159 -9.24 -35.12 7.36
C ILE A 159 -10.30 -36.17 7.64
N GLU A 160 -10.02 -37.45 7.36
CA GLU A 160 -10.93 -38.55 7.71
C GLU A 160 -11.10 -38.70 9.22
N VAL A 161 -10.03 -38.53 10.01
CA VAL A 161 -10.11 -38.52 11.48
C VAL A 161 -11.00 -37.38 11.97
N VAL A 162 -10.77 -36.15 11.50
CA VAL A 162 -11.63 -35.00 11.85
C VAL A 162 -13.06 -35.22 11.41
N ALA A 163 -13.26 -35.89 10.27
CA ALA A 163 -14.58 -36.17 9.72
C ALA A 163 -15.35 -37.27 10.48
N ALA A 164 -14.62 -38.24 11.06
CA ALA A 164 -15.20 -39.30 11.90
C ALA A 164 -15.45 -38.82 13.34
N GLU A 165 -14.70 -37.83 13.81
CA GLU A 165 -14.70 -37.32 15.18
C GLU A 165 -14.98 -35.80 15.22
N PRO A 166 -16.19 -35.35 14.82
CA PRO A 166 -16.54 -33.92 14.73
C PRO A 166 -16.40 -33.16 16.05
N GLU A 167 -16.52 -33.85 17.19
CA GLU A 167 -16.31 -33.28 18.52
C GLU A 167 -14.90 -32.74 18.71
N ARG A 168 -13.91 -33.10 17.88
CA ARG A 168 -12.57 -32.47 17.86
C ARG A 168 -12.62 -30.98 17.56
N LEU A 169 -13.64 -30.53 16.82
CA LEU A 169 -13.87 -29.12 16.54
C LEU A 169 -14.71 -28.42 17.61
N ALA A 170 -15.19 -29.13 18.64
CA ALA A 170 -15.93 -28.51 19.74
C ALA A 170 -15.04 -27.50 20.48
N GLY A 171 -15.49 -26.25 20.59
CA GLY A 171 -14.69 -25.15 21.14
C GLY A 171 -13.84 -24.40 20.10
N ILE A 172 -13.95 -24.76 18.82
CA ILE A 172 -13.33 -24.05 17.70
C ILE A 172 -14.44 -23.41 16.86
N ALA A 173 -14.37 -22.09 16.68
CA ALA A 173 -15.12 -21.42 15.64
C ALA A 173 -14.36 -21.61 14.32
N TRP A 174 -14.84 -22.54 13.49
CA TRP A 174 -14.21 -22.85 12.21
C TRP A 174 -14.50 -21.73 11.20
N VAL A 175 -13.54 -20.81 11.04
CA VAL A 175 -13.72 -19.60 10.21
C VAL A 175 -13.18 -19.74 8.80
N GLY A 176 -12.56 -20.88 8.47
CA GLY A 176 -12.16 -21.16 7.09
C GLY A 176 -11.36 -22.44 6.87
N THR A 177 -11.24 -22.82 5.61
CA THR A 177 -10.36 -23.91 5.15
C THR A 177 -9.34 -23.35 4.18
N MET A 178 -8.07 -23.70 4.38
CA MET A 178 -6.98 -23.18 3.55
C MET A 178 -6.11 -24.29 2.98
N SER A 179 -5.52 -24.06 1.81
CA SER A 179 -4.37 -24.82 1.34
C SER A 179 -3.38 -23.89 0.62
N HIS A 180 -2.30 -24.42 0.06
CA HIS A 180 -1.26 -23.64 -0.61
C HIS A 180 -0.76 -24.35 -1.86
N LEU A 181 -0.73 -23.62 -2.99
CA LEU A 181 -0.23 -24.13 -4.26
C LEU A 181 1.30 -24.19 -4.26
N ALA A 182 1.86 -25.23 -4.88
CA ALA A 182 3.29 -25.46 -5.02
C ALA A 182 3.88 -24.81 -6.29
N CYS A 183 3.11 -24.78 -7.38
CA CYS A 183 3.60 -24.42 -8.71
C CYS A 183 2.80 -23.29 -9.36
N SER A 184 2.21 -22.39 -8.56
CA SER A 184 1.32 -21.35 -9.08
C SER A 184 2.03 -20.29 -9.93
N ASP A 185 3.34 -20.21 -9.85
CA ASP A 185 4.25 -19.40 -10.65
C ASP A 185 4.56 -20.01 -12.02
N ALA A 186 4.17 -21.27 -12.26
CA ALA A 186 4.20 -21.96 -13.55
C ALA A 186 2.76 -22.32 -13.96
N PRO A 187 2.04 -21.45 -14.70
CA PRO A 187 0.60 -21.62 -14.95
C PRO A 187 0.21 -22.96 -15.59
N ASP A 188 1.03 -23.46 -16.50
CA ASP A 188 0.79 -24.70 -17.24
C ASP A 188 1.18 -25.97 -16.47
N ASN A 189 1.68 -25.85 -15.24
CA ASN A 189 2.05 -26.99 -14.42
C ASN A 189 0.80 -27.76 -13.95
N SER A 190 0.71 -29.05 -14.29
CA SER A 190 -0.41 -29.92 -13.94
C SER A 190 -0.66 -30.04 -12.43
N GLY A 191 0.36 -29.78 -11.61
CA GLY A 191 0.26 -29.72 -10.15
C GLY A 191 -0.82 -28.74 -9.68
N ASN A 192 -1.02 -27.61 -10.37
CA ASN A 192 -2.05 -26.64 -10.00
C ASN A 192 -3.46 -27.25 -10.06
N ALA A 193 -3.77 -27.96 -11.15
CA ALA A 193 -5.06 -28.63 -11.33
C ALA A 193 -5.25 -29.78 -10.34
N HIS A 194 -4.20 -30.58 -10.09
CA HIS A 194 -4.25 -31.65 -9.09
C HIS A 194 -4.51 -31.12 -7.67
N GLN A 195 -3.79 -30.07 -7.25
CA GLN A 195 -4.00 -29.46 -5.93
C GLN A 195 -5.39 -28.82 -5.81
N LEU A 196 -5.92 -28.21 -6.87
CA LEU A 196 -7.28 -27.68 -6.89
C LEU A 196 -8.32 -28.79 -6.67
N ALA A 197 -8.17 -29.93 -7.36
CA ALA A 197 -9.06 -31.07 -7.21
C ALA A 197 -8.98 -31.69 -5.80
N ALA A 198 -7.76 -31.90 -5.27
CA ALA A 198 -7.54 -32.41 -3.92
C ALA A 198 -8.14 -31.47 -2.86
N PHE A 199 -7.95 -30.16 -3.01
CA PHE A 199 -8.54 -29.16 -2.10
C PHE A 199 -10.07 -29.18 -2.13
N ARG A 200 -10.68 -29.28 -3.32
CA ARG A 200 -12.15 -29.43 -3.45
C ARG A 200 -12.66 -30.70 -2.79
N ALA A 201 -11.95 -31.83 -2.93
CA ALA A 201 -12.30 -33.10 -2.30
C ALA A 201 -12.23 -33.02 -0.76
N ALA A 202 -11.14 -32.48 -0.22
CA ALA A 202 -10.96 -32.25 1.21
C ALA A 202 -12.09 -31.38 1.80
N ARG A 203 -12.44 -30.29 1.13
CA ARG A 203 -13.56 -29.42 1.53
C ARG A 203 -14.90 -30.14 1.49
N LYS A 204 -15.16 -30.91 0.43
CA LYS A 204 -16.38 -31.71 0.32
C LYS A 204 -16.49 -32.71 1.47
N ARG A 205 -15.37 -33.33 1.87
CA ARG A 205 -15.35 -34.24 3.01
C ARG A 205 -15.62 -33.53 4.33
N LEU A 206 -14.93 -32.42 4.60
CA LEU A 206 -15.13 -31.64 5.84
C LEU A 206 -16.56 -31.05 5.92
N ALA A 207 -17.21 -30.78 4.79
CA ALA A 207 -18.60 -30.30 4.76
C ALA A 207 -19.62 -31.35 5.25
N THR A 208 -19.25 -32.64 5.36
CA THR A 208 -20.15 -33.71 5.82
C THR A 208 -20.39 -33.73 7.34
N LEU A 209 -19.71 -32.87 8.11
CA LEU A 209 -19.74 -32.82 9.58
C LEU A 209 -21.02 -32.23 10.20
N ALA A 210 -22.20 -32.58 9.68
CA ALA A 210 -23.52 -31.99 9.97
C ALA A 210 -23.71 -31.42 11.40
N GLY A 211 -23.86 -30.09 11.48
CA GLY A 211 -24.07 -29.31 12.72
C GLY A 211 -23.84 -27.78 12.59
N GLY A 212 -23.12 -27.32 11.56
CA GLY A 212 -23.06 -25.92 11.08
C GLY A 212 -21.65 -25.45 10.67
N PRO A 213 -21.48 -24.29 10.00
CA PRO A 213 -22.28 -23.71 8.90
C PRO A 213 -21.91 -24.35 7.54
N GLY A 214 -22.74 -24.11 6.52
CA GLY A 214 -22.37 -24.40 5.13
C GLY A 214 -20.96 -23.90 4.80
N THR A 215 -20.17 -24.76 4.14
CA THR A 215 -18.76 -24.60 3.74
C THR A 215 -18.08 -23.33 4.26
N ALA A 216 -17.33 -23.46 5.37
CA ALA A 216 -16.48 -22.36 5.86
C ALA A 216 -15.68 -21.72 4.70
N PRO A 217 -15.44 -20.39 4.73
CA PRO A 217 -14.73 -19.68 3.68
C PRO A 217 -13.43 -20.38 3.30
N ALA A 218 -13.15 -20.47 2.00
CA ALA A 218 -12.01 -21.17 1.48
C ALA A 218 -10.94 -20.22 0.92
N SER A 219 -9.69 -20.65 1.06
CA SER A 219 -8.55 -19.87 0.62
C SER A 219 -7.47 -20.79 0.02
N LEU A 220 -7.19 -20.64 -1.27
CA LEU A 220 -6.13 -21.41 -1.95
C LEU A 220 -5.05 -20.49 -2.50
N ALA A 221 -5.44 -19.54 -3.35
CA ALA A 221 -4.53 -18.63 -4.04
C ALA A 221 -3.72 -17.73 -3.10
N ALA A 222 -2.39 -17.81 -3.22
CA ALA A 222 -1.47 -16.73 -2.85
C ALA A 222 -1.22 -15.82 -4.07
N SER A 223 -0.10 -15.08 -4.12
CA SER A 223 0.23 -14.12 -5.19
C SER A 223 0.00 -14.67 -6.61
N SER A 224 0.80 -15.63 -7.07
CA SER A 224 0.69 -16.17 -8.44
C SER A 224 -0.59 -16.96 -8.68
N GLY A 225 -1.14 -17.58 -7.62
CA GLY A 225 -2.43 -18.29 -7.67
C GLY A 225 -3.61 -17.40 -8.08
N ILE A 226 -3.55 -16.07 -7.82
CA ILE A 226 -4.57 -15.12 -8.28
C ILE A 226 -4.62 -15.06 -9.82
N PHE A 227 -3.50 -15.33 -10.49
CA PHE A 227 -3.38 -15.23 -11.95
C PHE A 227 -3.71 -16.54 -12.67
N LEU A 228 -4.01 -17.63 -11.94
CA LEU A 228 -4.41 -18.92 -12.53
C LEU A 228 -5.90 -18.97 -12.93
N GLY A 229 -6.69 -17.97 -12.52
CA GLY A 229 -8.11 -17.87 -12.82
C GLY A 229 -9.02 -18.01 -11.59
N ARG A 230 -10.30 -17.66 -11.79
CA ARG A 230 -11.30 -17.53 -10.70
C ARG A 230 -11.54 -18.80 -9.89
N ASP A 231 -11.33 -19.96 -10.51
CA ASP A 231 -11.47 -21.27 -9.87
C ASP A 231 -10.55 -21.46 -8.65
N TYR A 232 -9.46 -20.69 -8.57
CA TYR A 232 -8.46 -20.73 -7.49
C TYR A 232 -8.70 -19.68 -6.40
N HIS A 233 -9.57 -18.69 -6.64
CA HIS A 233 -9.76 -17.55 -5.74
C HIS A 233 -10.56 -17.92 -4.49
N PHE A 234 -11.59 -18.76 -4.65
CA PHE A 234 -12.53 -19.12 -3.59
C PHE A 234 -13.07 -17.86 -2.88
N ASP A 235 -12.99 -17.79 -1.55
CA ASP A 235 -13.59 -16.72 -0.75
C ASP A 235 -12.55 -15.70 -0.25
N LEU A 236 -11.27 -16.09 -0.23
CA LEU A 236 -10.16 -15.28 0.27
C LEU A 236 -8.86 -15.58 -0.49
N VAL A 237 -8.25 -14.57 -1.09
CA VAL A 237 -6.90 -14.65 -1.67
C VAL A 237 -5.86 -14.05 -0.72
N ARG A 238 -4.62 -14.54 -0.80
CA ARG A 238 -3.53 -14.21 0.15
C ARG A 238 -2.27 -13.70 -0.56
N PRO A 239 -2.33 -12.55 -1.27
CA PRO A 239 -1.14 -12.01 -1.89
C PRO A 239 -0.09 -11.61 -0.84
N GLY A 240 1.16 -11.97 -1.14
CA GLY A 240 2.34 -11.55 -0.39
C GLY A 240 3.27 -10.84 -1.35
N ALA A 241 4.13 -11.59 -2.04
CA ALA A 241 5.08 -11.07 -3.03
C ALA A 241 4.52 -10.01 -4.00
N ALA A 242 3.34 -10.25 -4.58
CA ALA A 242 2.75 -9.34 -5.56
C ALA A 242 2.43 -7.97 -4.95
N LEU A 243 2.07 -7.90 -3.66
CA LEU A 243 1.87 -6.61 -2.97
C LEU A 243 3.12 -5.75 -3.05
N TYR A 244 4.29 -6.38 -2.91
CA TYR A 244 5.60 -5.73 -2.85
C TYR A 244 6.25 -5.55 -4.22
N GLY A 245 5.52 -5.76 -5.32
CA GLY A 245 6.02 -5.53 -6.67
C GLY A 245 6.81 -6.70 -7.28
N ILE A 246 6.91 -7.84 -6.60
CA ILE A 246 7.52 -9.06 -7.14
C ILE A 246 6.61 -9.64 -8.21
N ASN A 247 7.18 -10.03 -9.36
CA ASN A 247 6.41 -10.53 -10.49
C ASN A 247 5.65 -11.85 -10.15
N PRO A 248 4.31 -11.84 -10.14
CA PRO A 248 3.52 -13.06 -9.91
C PRO A 248 3.41 -13.94 -11.16
N CYS A 249 3.83 -13.47 -12.34
CA CYS A 249 3.76 -14.17 -13.62
C CYS A 249 5.16 -14.26 -14.28
N PRO A 250 6.06 -15.12 -13.76
CA PRO A 250 7.38 -15.32 -14.37
C PRO A 250 7.30 -15.60 -15.87
N GLY A 251 8.27 -15.08 -16.62
CA GLY A 251 8.30 -15.19 -18.09
C GLY A 251 7.39 -14.20 -18.83
N ARG A 252 6.66 -13.33 -18.12
CA ARG A 252 5.85 -12.24 -18.68
C ARG A 252 6.17 -10.91 -18.01
N PRO A 253 5.88 -9.76 -18.65
CA PRO A 253 5.99 -8.45 -17.99
C PRO A 253 5.19 -8.44 -16.68
N SER A 254 5.81 -7.95 -15.61
CA SER A 254 5.16 -7.88 -14.30
C SER A 254 3.98 -6.90 -14.36
N PRO A 255 2.76 -7.31 -13.95
CA PRO A 255 1.63 -6.41 -13.79
C PRO A 255 1.74 -5.54 -12.54
N MET A 256 2.69 -5.83 -11.64
CA MET A 256 2.83 -5.13 -10.37
C MET A 256 3.80 -3.96 -10.49
N GLN A 257 3.47 -2.85 -9.82
CA GLN A 257 4.38 -1.72 -9.70
C GLN A 257 5.49 -2.03 -8.70
N PRO A 258 6.74 -1.62 -8.96
CA PRO A 258 7.84 -1.80 -8.03
C PRO A 258 7.62 -0.98 -6.75
N VAL A 259 7.67 -1.64 -5.60
CA VAL A 259 7.52 -0.98 -4.29
C VAL A 259 8.85 -0.52 -3.71
N VAL A 260 9.97 -1.09 -4.17
CA VAL A 260 11.31 -0.76 -3.69
C VAL A 260 12.22 -0.25 -4.77
N ARG A 261 13.09 0.71 -4.40
CA ARG A 261 14.25 1.15 -5.17
C ARG A 261 15.46 1.21 -4.22
N LEU A 262 16.61 0.73 -4.66
CA LEU A 262 17.85 0.78 -3.90
C LEU A 262 18.88 1.56 -4.69
N ASP A 263 19.26 2.73 -4.16
CA ASP A 263 20.30 3.59 -4.70
C ASP A 263 21.51 3.61 -3.78
N ALA A 264 22.70 3.65 -4.35
CA ALA A 264 23.96 3.59 -3.62
C ALA A 264 24.92 4.70 -4.01
N ARG A 265 25.80 5.07 -3.07
CA ARG A 265 26.86 6.06 -3.31
C ARG A 265 28.10 5.42 -3.93
N ILE A 266 28.79 6.20 -4.75
CA ILE A 266 30.16 5.90 -5.13
C ILE A 266 31.08 6.43 -4.03
N LEU A 267 31.90 5.55 -3.46
CA LEU A 267 32.92 5.89 -2.47
C LEU A 267 34.21 6.37 -3.14
N GLN A 268 34.55 5.76 -4.28
CA GLN A 268 35.79 6.06 -4.99
C GLN A 268 35.66 5.74 -6.47
N CYS A 269 36.12 6.65 -7.31
CA CYS A 269 36.43 6.39 -8.72
C CYS A 269 37.95 6.29 -8.92
N ARG A 270 38.39 5.41 -9.83
CA ARG A 270 39.79 5.35 -10.27
C ARG A 270 39.93 4.90 -11.71
N GLN A 271 40.94 5.40 -12.40
CA GLN A 271 41.39 4.86 -13.69
C GLN A 271 42.47 3.81 -13.43
N VAL A 272 42.42 2.72 -14.19
CA VAL A 272 43.39 1.61 -14.09
C VAL A 272 43.86 1.20 -15.49
N PRO A 273 45.15 0.84 -15.66
CA PRO A 273 45.63 0.30 -16.93
C PRO A 273 45.08 -1.11 -17.19
N ALA A 274 45.17 -1.55 -18.44
CA ALA A 274 44.92 -2.94 -18.80
C ALA A 274 45.82 -3.89 -18.00
N GLY A 275 45.31 -5.07 -17.65
CA GLY A 275 45.97 -6.06 -16.80
C GLY A 275 45.76 -5.85 -15.30
N THR A 276 45.13 -4.75 -14.87
CA THR A 276 44.85 -4.52 -13.45
C THR A 276 43.80 -5.51 -12.93
N VAL A 277 44.12 -6.21 -11.85
CA VAL A 277 43.22 -7.13 -11.17
C VAL A 277 42.37 -6.42 -10.10
N VAL A 278 41.15 -6.90 -9.86
CA VAL A 278 40.19 -6.28 -8.91
C VAL A 278 39.67 -7.26 -7.87
N GLY A 279 39.68 -6.82 -6.61
CA GLY A 279 38.99 -7.46 -5.50
C GLY A 279 39.53 -8.82 -5.08
N TYR A 280 38.78 -9.50 -4.21
CA TYR A 280 39.17 -10.78 -3.63
C TYR A 280 39.39 -11.86 -4.68
N GLY A 281 40.53 -12.55 -4.58
CA GLY A 281 40.91 -13.63 -5.49
C GLY A 281 41.20 -13.16 -6.91
N HIS A 282 41.30 -11.85 -7.15
CA HIS A 282 41.59 -11.28 -8.47
C HIS A 282 40.66 -11.84 -9.56
N ALA A 283 39.37 -11.98 -9.23
CA ALA A 283 38.39 -12.65 -10.07
C ALA A 283 38.03 -11.88 -11.35
N TRP A 284 38.49 -10.63 -11.47
CA TRP A 284 38.34 -9.80 -12.65
C TRP A 284 39.65 -9.09 -12.95
N THR A 285 39.97 -8.99 -14.25
CA THR A 285 41.17 -8.33 -14.78
C THR A 285 40.76 -7.37 -15.88
N ALA A 286 41.23 -6.13 -15.83
CA ALA A 286 40.93 -5.11 -16.82
C ALA A 286 41.47 -5.52 -18.18
N ALA A 287 40.59 -5.73 -19.17
CA ALA A 287 41.00 -6.08 -20.53
C ALA A 287 41.54 -4.86 -21.31
N ARG A 288 41.22 -3.65 -20.86
CA ARG A 288 41.61 -2.36 -21.45
C ARG A 288 41.89 -1.35 -20.33
N PRO A 289 42.43 -0.15 -20.64
CA PRO A 289 42.34 0.97 -19.70
C PRO A 289 40.89 1.19 -19.30
N SER A 290 40.61 1.09 -18.00
CA SER A 290 39.24 1.08 -17.47
C SER A 290 39.08 2.13 -16.38
N ARG A 291 37.83 2.54 -16.13
CA ARG A 291 37.46 3.34 -14.97
C ARG A 291 36.57 2.52 -14.05
N LEU A 292 36.96 2.44 -12.79
CA LEU A 292 36.27 1.64 -11.77
C LEU A 292 35.61 2.55 -10.74
N ALA A 293 34.43 2.15 -10.26
CA ALA A 293 33.73 2.77 -9.14
C ALA A 293 33.53 1.78 -8.00
N THR A 294 34.03 2.09 -6.81
CA THR A 294 33.73 1.36 -5.58
C THR A 294 32.46 1.94 -4.97
N VAL A 295 31.49 1.08 -4.68
CA VAL A 295 30.13 1.43 -4.25
C VAL A 295 29.86 0.89 -2.84
N SER A 296 29.17 1.66 -2.00
CA SER A 296 28.85 1.33 -0.59
C SER A 296 27.66 0.38 -0.43
N VAL A 297 27.74 -0.78 -1.08
CA VAL A 297 26.82 -1.91 -0.89
C VAL A 297 27.61 -3.20 -0.91
N GLY A 298 27.40 -4.06 0.09
CA GLY A 298 28.01 -5.38 0.14
C GLY A 298 27.10 -6.45 0.76
N TYR A 299 27.66 -7.63 1.00
CA TYR A 299 26.85 -8.76 1.48
C TYR A 299 26.36 -8.62 2.92
N ALA A 300 26.98 -7.77 3.76
CA ALA A 300 26.43 -7.43 5.07
C ALA A 300 25.24 -6.44 4.98
N ASP A 301 24.99 -5.86 3.81
CA ASP A 301 23.74 -5.19 3.47
C ASP A 301 22.68 -6.15 2.91
N ASN A 302 22.98 -7.46 2.93
CA ASN A 302 22.22 -8.53 2.32
C ASN A 302 22.14 -8.43 0.79
N PHE A 303 23.16 -7.84 0.16
CA PHE A 303 23.32 -7.93 -1.28
C PHE A 303 24.03 -9.26 -1.64
N PRO A 304 23.48 -10.11 -2.51
CA PRO A 304 23.96 -11.48 -2.66
C PRO A 304 25.39 -11.54 -3.19
N ARG A 305 26.28 -12.16 -2.42
CA ARG A 305 27.66 -12.41 -2.88
C ARG A 305 27.69 -13.31 -4.12
N SER A 306 26.71 -14.19 -4.30
CA SER A 306 26.55 -15.07 -5.47
C SER A 306 26.40 -14.30 -6.78
N GLY A 307 25.94 -13.04 -6.76
CA GLY A 307 25.88 -12.19 -7.95
C GLY A 307 27.24 -11.68 -8.45
N SER A 308 28.35 -12.02 -7.79
CA SER A 308 29.70 -11.63 -8.20
C SER A 308 30.01 -12.07 -9.63
N GLY A 309 30.39 -11.12 -10.51
CA GLY A 309 30.77 -11.39 -11.90
C GLY A 309 29.63 -11.62 -12.89
N CYS A 310 28.39 -11.79 -12.41
CA CYS A 310 27.19 -11.97 -13.26
C CYS A 310 26.20 -10.79 -13.15
N GLY A 311 26.34 -9.97 -12.12
CA GLY A 311 25.49 -8.81 -11.88
C GLY A 311 25.98 -7.52 -12.54
N SER A 312 25.07 -6.56 -12.60
CA SER A 312 25.31 -5.18 -13.02
C SER A 312 24.44 -4.22 -12.20
N ALA A 313 24.80 -2.94 -12.24
CA ALA A 313 24.01 -1.83 -11.73
C ALA A 313 23.91 -0.75 -12.81
N PHE A 314 23.12 0.29 -12.59
CA PHE A 314 23.02 1.42 -13.53
C PHE A 314 23.58 2.69 -12.92
N VAL A 315 24.34 3.45 -13.71
CA VAL A 315 24.90 4.75 -13.32
C VAL A 315 24.49 5.79 -14.36
N GLY A 316 23.65 6.74 -13.96
CA GLY A 316 23.03 7.71 -14.89
C GLY A 316 22.32 7.09 -16.08
N GLY A 317 21.65 5.94 -15.88
CA GLY A 317 20.93 5.20 -16.93
C GLY A 317 21.81 4.32 -17.82
N VAL A 318 23.12 4.27 -17.59
CA VAL A 318 24.04 3.38 -18.32
C VAL A 318 24.36 2.16 -17.46
N GLU A 319 24.25 0.97 -18.04
CA GLU A 319 24.58 -0.28 -17.36
C GLU A 319 26.10 -0.36 -17.09
N ALA A 320 26.46 -0.72 -15.86
CA ALA A 320 27.83 -0.89 -15.39
C ALA A 320 27.96 -2.29 -14.76
N PRO A 321 28.74 -3.21 -15.36
CA PRO A 321 28.89 -4.56 -14.85
C PRO A 321 29.75 -4.60 -13.58
N PHE A 322 29.56 -5.64 -12.77
CA PHE A 322 30.38 -5.86 -11.57
C PHE A 322 31.81 -6.26 -11.95
N ALA A 323 32.79 -5.55 -11.41
CA ALA A 323 34.20 -5.84 -11.56
C ALA A 323 34.71 -6.65 -10.36
N GLY A 324 34.63 -7.98 -10.47
CA GLY A 324 35.15 -8.91 -9.46
C GLY A 324 34.13 -9.31 -8.40
N ARG A 325 34.61 -9.66 -7.20
CA ARG A 325 33.78 -10.20 -6.12
C ARG A 325 33.16 -9.11 -5.25
N ILE A 326 31.90 -9.31 -4.87
CA ILE A 326 31.20 -8.52 -3.85
C ILE A 326 31.85 -8.79 -2.49
N SER A 327 32.19 -7.72 -1.78
CA SER A 327 32.80 -7.72 -0.44
C SER A 327 31.76 -7.46 0.64
N MET A 328 32.18 -7.43 1.91
CA MET A 328 31.25 -7.29 3.05
C MET A 328 30.41 -6.03 2.97
N ASP A 329 31.04 -4.90 2.63
CA ASP A 329 30.41 -3.58 2.67
C ASP A 329 30.49 -2.84 1.34
N MET A 330 31.12 -3.45 0.33
CA MET A 330 31.42 -2.78 -0.94
C MET A 330 31.34 -3.75 -2.12
N LEU A 331 31.00 -3.19 -3.28
CA LEU A 331 31.15 -3.80 -4.59
C LEU A 331 31.87 -2.85 -5.54
N THR A 332 32.44 -3.37 -6.63
CA THR A 332 33.12 -2.55 -7.63
C THR A 332 32.41 -2.68 -8.97
N LEU A 333 32.22 -1.56 -9.67
CA LEU A 333 31.64 -1.47 -11.00
C LEU A 333 32.72 -1.09 -12.01
N ASP A 334 32.66 -1.67 -13.21
CA ASP A 334 33.34 -1.11 -14.37
C ASP A 334 32.45 0.00 -14.97
N ILE A 335 32.87 1.25 -14.80
CA ILE A 335 32.19 2.45 -15.28
C ILE A 335 32.92 3.10 -16.46
N THR A 336 33.69 2.31 -17.21
CA THR A 336 34.50 2.80 -18.34
C THR A 336 33.64 3.51 -19.39
N ASP A 337 32.48 2.94 -19.73
CA ASP A 337 31.59 3.47 -20.77
C ASP A 337 30.52 4.45 -20.22
N VAL A 338 30.49 4.66 -18.90
CA VAL A 338 29.56 5.60 -18.25
C VAL A 338 30.03 7.05 -18.48
N PRO A 339 29.18 8.01 -18.85
CA PRO A 339 29.58 9.42 -18.95
C PRO A 339 30.07 9.98 -17.61
N ALA A 340 31.12 10.81 -17.59
CA ALA A 340 31.64 11.37 -16.34
C ALA A 340 30.60 12.20 -15.56
N ALA A 341 29.72 12.94 -16.25
CA ALA A 341 28.64 13.69 -15.62
C ALA A 341 27.63 12.80 -14.87
N ALA A 342 27.53 11.51 -15.21
CA ALA A 342 26.59 10.58 -14.56
C ALA A 342 27.04 10.14 -13.16
N VAL A 343 28.31 10.38 -12.77
CA VAL A 343 28.84 9.99 -11.45
C VAL A 343 28.77 11.11 -10.41
N GLU A 344 28.25 12.29 -10.78
CA GLU A 344 28.25 13.49 -9.93
C GLU A 344 27.03 13.57 -8.99
N ALA A 345 26.00 12.74 -9.19
CA ALA A 345 24.85 12.68 -8.30
C ALA A 345 25.21 12.07 -6.94
N GLU A 346 24.43 12.41 -5.91
CA GLU A 346 24.69 11.95 -4.54
C GLU A 346 24.56 10.43 -4.38
N PHE A 347 23.50 9.85 -4.94
CA PHE A 347 23.28 8.41 -5.06
C PHE A 347 23.23 8.03 -6.54
N PRO A 348 24.38 8.00 -7.23
CA PRO A 348 24.41 7.90 -8.69
C PRO A 348 24.18 6.46 -9.18
N VAL A 349 24.22 5.46 -8.29
CA VAL A 349 24.15 4.04 -8.64
C VAL A 349 22.79 3.46 -8.29
N GLU A 350 22.02 3.05 -9.30
CA GLU A 350 20.80 2.26 -9.15
C GLU A 350 21.16 0.77 -9.07
N ILE A 351 20.99 0.18 -7.88
CA ILE A 351 21.18 -1.26 -7.63
C ILE A 351 19.89 -2.02 -7.91
N ILE A 352 18.76 -1.50 -7.43
CA ILE A 352 17.41 -2.00 -7.69
C ILE A 352 16.56 -0.82 -8.14
N GLY A 353 15.90 -0.92 -9.29
CA GLY A 353 15.05 0.14 -9.80
C GLY A 353 14.42 -0.19 -11.17
N PRO A 354 13.93 0.82 -11.91
CA PRO A 354 13.31 0.62 -13.22
C PRO A 354 14.24 -0.01 -14.27
N ASN A 355 15.53 0.30 -14.23
CA ASN A 355 16.52 -0.23 -15.17
C ASN A 355 17.02 -1.61 -14.73
N ARG A 356 17.03 -1.87 -13.42
CA ARG A 356 17.34 -3.18 -12.84
C ARG A 356 16.27 -3.63 -11.85
N PRO A 357 15.17 -4.24 -12.32
CA PRO A 357 14.09 -4.69 -11.44
C PRO A 357 14.57 -5.71 -10.41
N LEU A 358 13.88 -5.77 -9.26
CA LEU A 358 14.22 -6.67 -8.15
C LEU A 358 14.34 -8.15 -8.60
N ASP A 359 13.41 -8.61 -9.44
CA ASP A 359 13.43 -9.98 -9.99
C ASP A 359 14.70 -10.25 -10.83
N ALA A 360 15.16 -9.27 -11.61
CA ALA A 360 16.38 -9.39 -12.42
C ALA A 360 17.66 -9.41 -11.57
N VAL A 361 17.67 -8.70 -10.44
CA VAL A 361 18.77 -8.79 -9.45
C VAL A 361 18.81 -10.19 -8.83
N ALA A 362 17.65 -10.74 -8.48
CA ALA A 362 17.54 -12.05 -7.87
C ALA A 362 17.99 -13.16 -8.84
N GLU A 363 17.49 -13.13 -10.08
CA GLU A 363 17.85 -14.07 -11.14
C GLU A 363 19.36 -14.08 -11.39
N ALA A 364 19.97 -12.89 -11.57
CA ALA A 364 21.42 -12.77 -11.76
C ALA A 364 22.25 -13.26 -10.55
N SER A 365 21.62 -13.34 -9.38
CA SER A 365 22.23 -13.85 -8.14
C SER A 365 21.92 -15.32 -7.86
N GLY A 366 21.17 -16.00 -8.74
CA GLY A 366 20.77 -17.40 -8.56
C GLY A 366 19.73 -17.61 -7.46
N THR A 367 18.88 -16.62 -7.19
CA THR A 367 17.83 -16.68 -6.17
C THR A 367 16.51 -16.04 -6.64
N ILE A 368 15.56 -15.89 -5.71
CA ILE A 368 14.24 -15.29 -5.91
C ILE A 368 14.14 -13.94 -5.20
N ALA A 369 13.35 -13.02 -5.76
CA ALA A 369 13.15 -11.68 -5.21
C ALA A 369 12.63 -11.65 -3.76
N TYR A 370 11.94 -12.71 -3.34
CA TYR A 370 11.50 -12.92 -1.97
C TYR A 370 12.67 -12.91 -0.99
N GLU A 371 13.75 -13.63 -1.31
CA GLU A 371 14.93 -13.74 -0.43
C GLU A 371 15.60 -12.38 -0.31
N LEU A 372 15.80 -11.68 -1.44
CA LEU A 372 16.40 -10.35 -1.45
C LEU A 372 15.62 -9.38 -0.55
N LEU A 373 14.31 -9.27 -0.79
CA LEU A 373 13.45 -8.31 -0.11
C LEU A 373 13.42 -8.56 1.40
N THR A 374 13.25 -9.82 1.81
CA THR A 374 13.17 -10.19 3.23
C THR A 374 14.45 -9.98 4.01
N GLY A 375 15.61 -10.02 3.35
CA GLY A 375 16.89 -9.83 4.01
C GLY A 375 17.48 -8.42 3.89
N LEU A 376 16.88 -7.50 3.10
CA LEU A 376 17.40 -6.13 2.95
C LEU A 376 17.74 -5.51 4.31
N SER A 377 19.02 -5.16 4.45
CA SER A 377 19.60 -4.80 5.75
C SER A 377 18.98 -3.54 6.34
N ARG A 378 19.07 -3.44 7.67
CA ARG A 378 18.74 -2.22 8.40
C ARG A 378 19.79 -1.12 8.25
N ARG A 379 20.95 -1.43 7.65
CA ARG A 379 22.02 -0.46 7.36
C ARG A 379 21.64 0.54 6.27
N TYR A 380 20.65 0.21 5.44
CA TYR A 380 20.10 1.15 4.47
C TYR A 380 19.29 2.25 5.18
N HIS A 381 19.48 3.49 4.76
CA HIS A 381 18.53 4.53 5.11
C HIS A 381 17.22 4.29 4.37
N ARG A 382 16.11 4.27 5.10
CA ARG A 382 14.78 3.99 4.54
C ARG A 382 14.05 5.28 4.22
N ARG A 383 13.87 5.57 2.93
CA ARG A 383 13.08 6.70 2.46
C ARG A 383 11.66 6.25 2.14
N ILE A 384 10.67 6.75 2.87
CA ILE A 384 9.27 6.42 2.62
C ILE A 384 8.68 7.45 1.66
N VAL A 385 8.06 6.99 0.57
CA VAL A 385 7.32 7.83 -0.38
C VAL A 385 5.82 7.58 -0.18
N ASP A 386 5.11 8.61 0.27
CA ASP A 386 3.66 8.61 0.48
C ASP A 386 3.06 9.96 0.03
N SER A 387 2.47 10.00 -1.16
CA SER A 387 1.86 11.23 -1.70
C SER A 387 0.67 11.74 -0.87
N ARG A 388 -0.03 10.87 -0.12
CA ARG A 388 -1.14 11.30 0.76
C ARG A 388 -0.61 12.04 1.96
N GLU A 389 0.45 11.53 2.57
CA GLU A 389 1.07 12.17 3.72
C GLU A 389 1.67 13.53 3.32
N ASP A 390 2.30 13.61 2.15
CA ASP A 390 2.81 14.87 1.59
C ASP A 390 1.70 15.88 1.35
N THR A 391 0.56 15.45 0.82
CA THR A 391 -0.62 16.29 0.64
C THR A 391 -1.18 16.79 1.98
N CYS A 392 -1.34 15.90 2.96
CA CYS A 392 -1.80 16.27 4.31
C CYS A 392 -0.84 17.26 4.98
N ARG A 393 0.48 17.03 4.90
CA ARG A 393 1.49 17.95 5.42
C ARG A 393 1.43 19.31 4.74
N ALA A 394 1.31 19.35 3.41
CA ALA A 394 1.18 20.59 2.67
C ALA A 394 -0.06 21.39 3.12
N LEU A 395 -1.18 20.72 3.36
CA LEU A 395 -2.40 21.35 3.86
C LEU A 395 -2.25 21.88 5.30
N VAL A 396 -1.63 21.11 6.21
CA VAL A 396 -1.35 21.56 7.58
C VAL A 396 -0.40 22.76 7.58
N HIS A 397 0.65 22.73 6.75
CA HIS A 397 1.57 23.84 6.62
C HIS A 397 0.90 25.10 6.06
N LEU A 398 0.03 24.96 5.05
CA LEU A 398 -0.81 26.05 4.55
C LEU A 398 -1.72 26.63 5.64
N GLN A 399 -2.24 25.79 6.54
CA GLN A 399 -3.01 26.24 7.70
C GLN A 399 -2.17 26.92 8.77
N GLN A 400 -0.87 26.69 8.87
CA GLN A 400 -0.01 27.37 9.85
C GLN A 400 0.49 28.75 9.36
N GLN A 401 0.24 29.09 8.08
CA GLN A 401 0.63 30.36 7.49
C GLN A 401 -0.29 31.53 7.93
N PRO A 402 0.22 32.78 8.00
CA PRO A 402 -0.57 33.97 8.36
C PRO A 402 -1.75 34.21 7.40
N HIS A 403 -2.83 34.81 7.90
CA HIS A 403 -4.11 34.98 7.19
C HIS A 403 -4.01 35.59 5.77
N ARG A 404 -3.07 36.49 5.53
CA ARG A 404 -2.82 37.11 4.20
C ARG A 404 -2.24 36.13 3.17
N HIS A 405 -1.46 35.14 3.60
CA HIS A 405 -0.87 34.12 2.71
C HIS A 405 -1.87 33.01 2.38
N ARG A 406 -2.79 32.68 3.30
CA ARG A 406 -3.88 31.73 3.08
C ARG A 406 -4.79 32.13 1.91
N ARG A 407 -5.25 33.40 1.87
CA ARG A 407 -6.12 33.93 0.79
C ARG A 407 -5.51 33.80 -0.62
N ARG A 408 -4.19 33.93 -0.74
CA ARG A 408 -3.48 33.83 -2.03
C ARG A 408 -3.33 32.38 -2.50
N ALA A 409 -3.16 31.45 -1.57
CA ALA A 409 -3.04 30.01 -1.86
C ALA A 409 -4.38 29.36 -2.22
N TYR A 410 -5.46 29.68 -1.49
CA TYR A 410 -6.81 29.14 -1.75
C TYR A 410 -7.40 29.57 -3.11
N ASN A 411 -6.93 30.69 -3.67
CA ASN A 411 -7.34 31.17 -5.01
C ASN A 411 -6.52 30.56 -6.16
N SER A 412 -5.62 29.60 -5.89
CA SER A 412 -4.89 28.89 -6.95
C SER A 412 -5.66 27.65 -7.44
N PRO A 413 -5.74 27.39 -8.76
CA PRO A 413 -6.44 26.22 -9.31
C PRO A 413 -5.91 24.87 -8.77
N VAL A 414 -4.63 24.83 -8.39
CA VAL A 414 -3.93 23.65 -7.87
C VAL A 414 -4.42 23.26 -6.47
N SER A 415 -4.71 24.24 -5.62
CA SER A 415 -5.20 24.00 -4.25
C SER A 415 -6.62 23.48 -4.22
N LEU A 416 -7.48 23.94 -5.14
CA LEU A 416 -8.85 23.44 -5.27
C LEU A 416 -8.87 21.98 -5.77
N TYR A 417 -7.98 21.63 -6.70
CA TYR A 417 -7.85 20.28 -7.23
C TYR A 417 -7.39 19.27 -6.17
N ALA A 418 -6.45 19.66 -5.31
CA ALA A 418 -5.98 18.83 -4.19
C ALA A 418 -7.08 18.59 -3.12
N ILE A 419 -7.92 19.60 -2.88
CA ILE A 419 -9.08 19.48 -1.98
C ILE A 419 -10.14 18.52 -2.57
N LEU A 420 -10.38 18.58 -3.88
CA LEU A 420 -11.35 17.72 -4.58
C LEU A 420 -10.90 16.25 -4.66
N GLN A 421 -9.59 15.98 -4.76
CA GLN A 421 -9.01 14.64 -4.72
C GLN A 421 -9.25 13.93 -3.36
N LEU A 422 -9.18 14.67 -2.25
CA LEU A 422 -9.42 14.13 -0.89
C LEU A 422 -10.88 13.74 -0.65
N GLY A 423 -11.83 14.36 -1.36
CA GLY A 423 -13.26 14.03 -1.26
C GLY A 423 -13.70 12.80 -2.05
N GLY A 424 -12.80 12.14 -2.81
CA GLY A 424 -13.16 11.01 -3.67
C GLY A 424 -14.14 11.35 -4.80
N LEU A 425 -14.25 12.65 -5.16
CA LEU A 425 -15.31 13.17 -6.04
C LEU A 425 -14.97 13.20 -7.54
N LEU A 426 -13.85 12.64 -7.99
CA LEU A 426 -13.47 12.68 -9.41
C LEU A 426 -13.10 11.30 -9.96
N SER A 427 -14.09 10.62 -10.55
CA SER A 427 -13.88 9.81 -11.76
C SER A 427 -14.05 10.73 -12.97
N CYS A 428 -12.95 11.32 -13.44
CA CYS A 428 -12.98 12.19 -14.62
C CYS A 428 -12.96 11.35 -15.90
N ASP A 429 -14.15 11.06 -16.44
CA ASP A 429 -14.32 10.89 -17.90
C ASP A 429 -15.69 11.40 -18.43
N THR A 430 -16.64 11.77 -17.58
CA THR A 430 -18.01 12.11 -18.04
C THR A 430 -18.31 13.61 -18.15
N ILE A 431 -17.41 14.54 -17.79
CA ILE A 431 -17.72 15.98 -17.71
C ILE A 431 -16.79 16.87 -18.57
N TYR A 432 -16.12 16.32 -19.59
CA TYR A 432 -15.26 17.14 -20.46
C TYR A 432 -15.49 16.89 -21.95
N ARG A 433 -16.62 17.38 -22.47
CA ARG A 433 -16.80 18.20 -23.72
C ARG A 433 -18.27 18.15 -24.21
N PRO A 434 -18.84 19.23 -24.82
CA PRO A 434 -18.31 20.57 -25.08
C PRO A 434 -19.24 21.70 -24.59
N TRP A 435 -18.76 22.59 -23.71
CA TRP A 435 -19.39 23.92 -23.53
C TRP A 435 -18.54 24.97 -24.23
N LYS A 436 -18.74 25.11 -25.54
CA LYS A 436 -18.38 26.31 -26.29
C LYS A 436 -19.60 27.21 -26.32
N GLN A 437 -19.80 28.06 -25.31
CA GLN A 437 -20.53 29.33 -25.44
C GLN A 437 -20.01 30.37 -24.42
N PRO A 438 -19.75 31.63 -24.83
CA PRO A 438 -19.04 32.61 -24.01
C PRO A 438 -20.01 33.54 -23.28
N THR A 439 -20.74 33.06 -22.26
CA THR A 439 -21.58 33.97 -21.43
C THR A 439 -21.64 33.67 -19.94
N PHE A 440 -21.08 32.58 -19.43
CA PHE A 440 -20.98 32.36 -17.97
C PHE A 440 -19.53 32.43 -17.48
N GLY A 441 -19.02 33.65 -17.40
CA GLY A 441 -17.74 33.96 -16.77
C GLY A 441 -17.82 33.85 -15.24
N ARG A 442 -16.83 33.17 -14.64
CA ARG A 442 -16.48 33.11 -13.20
C ARG A 442 -17.38 32.34 -12.21
N TRP A 443 -18.67 32.14 -12.44
CA TRP A 443 -19.57 31.58 -11.37
C TRP A 443 -19.97 30.11 -11.52
N ALA A 444 -19.77 29.48 -12.68
CA ALA A 444 -20.19 28.10 -12.94
C ALA A 444 -19.55 27.02 -12.02
N PRO A 445 -18.25 27.09 -11.66
CA PRO A 445 -17.65 26.09 -10.75
C PRO A 445 -18.15 26.21 -9.30
N ILE A 446 -18.50 27.43 -8.88
CA ILE A 446 -18.90 27.75 -7.50
C ILE A 446 -20.33 27.25 -7.25
N MET A 447 -21.24 27.47 -8.20
CA MET A 447 -22.62 26.96 -8.07
C MET A 447 -22.70 25.43 -8.01
N VAL A 448 -21.83 24.71 -8.73
CA VAL A 448 -21.79 23.24 -8.69
C VAL A 448 -21.27 22.73 -7.34
N ALA A 449 -20.27 23.39 -6.75
CA ALA A 449 -19.75 23.05 -5.42
C ALA A 449 -20.77 23.31 -4.30
N THR A 450 -21.55 24.39 -4.39
CA THR A 450 -22.55 24.73 -3.35
C THR A 450 -23.84 23.89 -3.48
N ALA A 451 -24.29 23.58 -4.70
CA ALA A 451 -25.53 22.85 -4.93
C ALA A 451 -25.45 21.34 -4.61
N PHE A 452 -24.28 20.72 -4.74
CA PHE A 452 -24.11 19.26 -4.52
C PHE A 452 -23.51 18.89 -3.16
N CYS A 453 -22.64 19.71 -2.58
CA CYS A 453 -21.92 19.32 -1.35
C CYS A 453 -22.73 19.51 -0.06
N VAL A 454 -23.66 20.47 -0.02
CA VAL A 454 -24.37 20.84 1.21
C VAL A 454 -25.54 19.90 1.55
N PRO A 455 -26.39 19.46 0.61
CA PRO A 455 -27.53 18.59 0.95
C PRO A 455 -27.13 17.14 1.24
N PHE A 456 -26.10 16.62 0.56
CA PHE A 456 -25.71 15.21 0.65
C PHE A 456 -24.99 14.90 1.97
N PHE A 457 -24.23 15.86 2.50
CA PHE A 457 -23.53 15.72 3.79
C PHE A 457 -24.47 15.86 4.99
N PHE A 458 -25.47 16.74 4.92
CA PHE A 458 -26.47 16.90 5.97
C PHE A 458 -27.37 15.66 6.11
N LEU A 459 -27.72 14.99 5.00
CA LEU A 459 -28.51 13.76 5.01
C LEU A 459 -27.77 12.54 5.60
N HIS A 460 -26.44 12.54 5.60
CA HIS A 460 -25.63 11.44 6.16
C HIS A 460 -25.36 11.60 7.67
N LEU A 461 -25.23 12.84 8.16
CA LEU A 461 -25.01 13.13 9.58
C LEU A 461 -26.26 12.91 10.45
N ILE A 462 -27.46 13.04 9.89
CA ILE A 462 -28.74 12.89 10.64
C ILE A 462 -29.08 11.41 10.92
N ARG A 463 -28.35 10.44 10.38
CA ARG A 463 -28.65 8.99 10.52
C ARG A 463 -27.75 8.19 11.47
N LEU A 464 -26.83 8.82 12.20
CA LEU A 464 -25.94 8.10 13.13
C LEU A 464 -26.34 8.36 14.60
N PRO A 465 -26.71 7.32 15.39
CA PRO A 465 -27.02 7.50 16.80
C PRO A 465 -25.75 7.82 17.61
N ILE A 466 -25.78 8.97 18.28
CA ILE A 466 -24.73 9.50 19.15
C ILE A 466 -24.79 8.77 20.50
N SER A 467 -24.39 7.50 20.55
CA SER A 467 -24.07 6.83 21.82
C SER A 467 -23.23 5.59 21.54
N ASN A 468 -21.90 5.76 21.56
CA ASN A 468 -20.85 4.76 21.89
C ASN A 468 -19.51 5.05 21.19
N TYR A 469 -18.98 6.26 21.36
CA TYR A 469 -17.59 6.56 21.00
C TYR A 469 -16.82 7.02 22.23
N SER A 470 -16.05 6.10 22.82
CA SER A 470 -14.97 6.40 23.78
C SER A 470 -13.69 5.75 23.26
N GLY A 471 -12.90 6.55 22.52
CA GLY A 471 -11.58 6.15 22.00
C GLY A 471 -11.27 6.77 20.64
N ASN A 472 -10.39 7.78 20.62
CA ASN A 472 -9.83 8.47 19.44
C ASN A 472 -10.80 9.27 18.55
N LEU A 473 -11.55 10.19 19.17
CA LEU A 473 -12.29 11.24 18.47
C LEU A 473 -11.40 12.30 17.77
N CYS A 474 -10.09 12.36 18.04
CA CYS A 474 -9.28 13.52 17.67
C CYS A 474 -8.81 13.59 16.21
N SER A 475 -8.94 12.55 15.37
CA SER A 475 -8.55 12.64 13.95
C SER A 475 -9.74 12.84 13.01
N ILE A 476 -10.80 12.03 13.16
CA ILE A 476 -11.99 12.12 12.31
C ILE A 476 -12.86 13.32 12.70
N SER A 477 -13.06 13.60 14.00
CA SER A 477 -13.79 14.80 14.43
C SER A 477 -13.05 16.07 14.04
N THR A 478 -11.72 16.04 14.05
CA THR A 478 -10.90 17.20 13.69
C THR A 478 -10.92 17.44 12.19
N VAL A 479 -10.80 16.40 11.37
CA VAL A 479 -10.93 16.52 9.90
C VAL A 479 -12.35 16.94 9.51
N ALA A 480 -13.38 16.34 10.11
CA ALA A 480 -14.78 16.74 9.89
C ALA A 480 -15.04 18.18 10.36
N SER A 481 -14.52 18.58 11.52
CA SER A 481 -14.63 19.95 12.03
C SER A 481 -13.89 20.94 11.15
N ILE A 482 -12.72 20.57 10.60
CA ILE A 482 -11.95 21.38 9.65
C ILE A 482 -12.69 21.55 8.33
N ILE A 483 -13.30 20.48 7.80
CA ILE A 483 -14.10 20.54 6.58
C ILE A 483 -15.36 21.40 6.81
N ILE A 484 -16.04 21.24 7.94
CA ILE A 484 -17.18 22.08 8.33
C ILE A 484 -16.73 23.54 8.49
N TYR A 485 -15.60 23.81 9.14
CA TYR A 485 -15.05 25.17 9.27
C TYR A 485 -14.68 25.78 7.91
N LEU A 486 -14.13 24.98 6.99
CA LEU A 486 -13.82 25.41 5.63
C LEU A 486 -15.10 25.74 4.84
N CYS A 487 -16.12 24.88 4.91
CA CYS A 487 -17.39 25.10 4.25
C CYS A 487 -18.12 26.33 4.82
N VAL A 488 -18.16 26.48 6.15
CA VAL A 488 -18.79 27.62 6.83
C VAL A 488 -18.00 28.91 6.57
N GLY A 489 -16.67 28.87 6.61
CA GLY A 489 -15.82 30.02 6.33
C GLY A 489 -15.97 30.53 4.89
N ILE A 490 -16.01 29.61 3.92
CA ILE A 490 -16.27 29.94 2.51
C ILE A 490 -17.69 30.49 2.33
N LEU A 491 -18.69 29.91 3.00
CA LEU A 491 -20.07 30.39 2.95
C LEU A 491 -20.22 31.80 3.55
N VAL A 492 -19.55 32.07 4.67
CA VAL A 492 -19.56 33.39 5.33
C VAL A 492 -18.84 34.43 4.47
N GLU A 493 -17.70 34.11 3.85
CA GLU A 493 -17.02 35.05 2.93
C GLU A 493 -17.86 35.31 1.67
N LEU A 494 -18.54 34.30 1.11
CA LEU A 494 -19.47 34.46 -0.01
C LEU A 494 -20.69 35.32 0.34
N ILE A 495 -21.24 35.18 1.56
CA ILE A 495 -22.34 36.00 2.05
C ILE A 495 -21.88 37.45 2.25
N ILE A 496 -20.69 37.67 2.83
CA ILE A 496 -20.11 39.00 3.04
C ILE A 496 -19.83 39.70 1.70
N GLU A 497 -19.36 38.98 0.67
CA GLU A 497 -19.16 39.53 -0.67
C GLU A 497 -20.48 39.79 -1.43
N ALA A 498 -21.57 39.12 -1.07
CA ALA A 498 -22.90 39.33 -1.65
C ALA A 498 -23.70 40.48 -0.99
N ILE A 499 -23.33 40.93 0.20
CA ILE A 499 -24.06 42.01 0.92
C ILE A 499 -24.01 43.38 0.19
N PRO A 500 -22.89 43.81 -0.45
CA PRO A 500 -22.85 45.07 -1.19
C PRO A 500 -23.64 45.05 -2.52
N SER A 501 -23.94 43.88 -3.08
CA SER A 501 -24.70 43.74 -4.33
C SER A 501 -26.22 43.67 -4.13
N ILE A 502 -26.70 43.55 -2.88
CA ILE A 502 -28.13 43.50 -2.54
C ILE A 502 -28.68 44.88 -2.15
N THR A 503 -27.82 45.84 -1.78
CA THR A 503 -28.24 47.17 -1.27
C THR A 503 -28.16 48.31 -2.30
N SER A 504 -27.87 48.02 -3.57
CA SER A 504 -27.79 49.00 -4.65
C SER A 504 -28.73 48.66 -5.82
N TYR A 505 -30.04 48.66 -5.57
CA TYR A 505 -31.05 48.78 -6.62
C TYR A 505 -31.62 50.20 -6.61
N PRO A 506 -31.45 51.01 -7.67
CA PRO A 506 -32.23 52.22 -7.85
C PRO A 506 -33.68 51.83 -8.18
N VAL A 507 -34.63 52.35 -7.41
CA VAL A 507 -36.07 52.27 -7.70
C VAL A 507 -36.39 53.32 -8.77
N GLU A 508 -36.59 52.90 -10.02
CA GLU A 508 -37.28 53.72 -11.02
C GLU A 508 -38.79 53.52 -10.88
N PRO A 509 -39.61 54.60 -10.94
CA PRO A 509 -41.05 54.49 -10.75
C PRO A 509 -41.75 53.98 -12.04
N PRO A 510 -42.91 53.30 -11.91
CA PRO A 510 -43.58 52.72 -13.07
C PRO A 510 -44.23 53.78 -13.96
N ALA A 511 -44.06 53.62 -15.26
CA ALA A 511 -44.78 54.37 -16.28
C ALA A 511 -46.21 53.84 -16.44
N GLU A 512 -47.20 54.62 -16.00
CA GLU A 512 -48.46 54.88 -16.72
C GLU A 512 -49.39 55.71 -15.83
N GLU A 513 -49.44 57.02 -16.07
CA GLU A 513 -50.64 57.79 -15.74
C GLU A 513 -50.93 58.79 -16.88
N ALA A 514 -51.84 58.32 -17.73
CA ALA A 514 -52.87 59.06 -18.45
C ALA A 514 -52.72 60.57 -18.67
N LYS A 515 -52.65 60.94 -19.96
CA LYS A 515 -53.44 62.00 -20.63
C LYS A 515 -54.22 62.97 -19.71
N ARG A 516 -53.69 64.19 -19.59
CA ARG A 516 -54.34 65.50 -19.35
C ARG A 516 -53.20 66.51 -19.43
N ASP A 517 -53.16 67.59 -20.18
CA ASP A 517 -54.12 68.27 -21.03
C ASP A 517 -53.30 69.05 -22.06
N ALA A 518 -53.85 69.23 -23.25
CA ALA A 518 -53.43 70.31 -24.13
C ALA A 518 -53.71 71.63 -23.43
N LEU A 519 -52.73 72.51 -23.28
CA LEU A 519 -52.91 73.98 -23.29
C LEU A 519 -51.58 74.72 -23.19
N SER A 520 -51.47 75.76 -24.01
CA SER A 520 -50.56 76.92 -23.95
C SER A 520 -49.04 76.64 -24.03
N GLN A 521 -48.39 76.97 -25.14
CA GLN A 521 -47.98 78.33 -25.53
C GLN A 521 -47.01 79.01 -24.54
N ASN A 522 -45.89 79.43 -25.13
CA ASN A 522 -45.11 80.63 -24.85
C ASN A 522 -44.23 80.73 -23.59
N MET A 523 -42.96 81.00 -23.94
CA MET A 523 -42.12 82.09 -23.42
C MET A 523 -41.44 81.94 -22.05
N SER A 524 -40.13 81.74 -22.17
CA SER A 524 -39.09 82.72 -21.85
C SER A 524 -38.66 82.97 -20.40
N LEU A 525 -37.32 83.04 -20.29
CA LEU A 525 -36.50 83.92 -19.46
C LEU A 525 -36.15 83.48 -18.03
N ASP A 526 -34.85 83.20 -17.91
CA ASP A 526 -33.87 83.81 -17.03
C ASP A 526 -33.92 83.68 -15.50
N ALA A 527 -32.72 83.29 -15.02
CA ALA A 527 -32.00 83.77 -13.83
C ALA A 527 -32.55 83.42 -12.44
N ILE A 528 -31.83 82.59 -11.70
CA ILE A 528 -30.72 82.95 -10.78
C ILE A 528 -29.99 81.67 -10.37
#